data_AF-A0A817Z9S1-F1
#
_entry.id   AF-A0A817Z9S1-F1
#
_cell.length_a   1.000
_cell.length_b   1.000
_cell.length_c   1.000
_cell.angle_alpha   90.00
_cell.angle_beta   90.00
_cell.angle_gamma   90.00
#
_symmetry.space_group_name_H-M   'P 1'
#
loop_
_entity.id
_entity.type
_entity.pdbx_description
1 polymer ?
#
loop_
_entity_poly.entity_id
_entity_poly.type
_entity_poly.pdbx_seq_one_letter_code
_entity_poly.pdbx_strand_id
1 'polypeptide(L)'
;MPTCTDEATMLASQNANATPVTSQGLQKKYEDVFDFANGIHKIAALTFINPKDVVNAFAELSIHLGDRFQSMLDYYEDNYIGWFRANGSRAHPLFGIKYWNVYDRTKNSQMRTNNSTEAWNRRISKHMTTDKKIS
;
A
#
# COMPACT_ATOMS: atom_id res chain seq x y z
N MET A 1 -52.22 18.71 24.29
CA MET A 1 -50.92 19.18 24.81
C MET A 1 -50.01 17.96 24.97
N PRO A 2 -49.20 17.60 23.98
CA PRO A 2 -48.12 16.63 24.16
C PRO A 2 -46.90 17.33 24.77
N THR A 3 -46.28 16.68 25.75
CA THR A 3 -45.19 17.20 26.58
C THR A 3 -43.83 17.11 25.87
N CYS A 4 -42.99 18.12 26.11
CA CYS A 4 -41.67 18.42 25.53
C CYS A 4 -40.57 17.39 25.88
N THR A 5 -40.82 16.08 25.71
CA THR A 5 -39.86 15.02 26.07
C THR A 5 -39.30 14.23 24.88
N ASP A 6 -39.77 14.49 23.66
CA ASP A 6 -39.32 13.73 22.48
C ASP A 6 -38.13 14.35 21.72
N GLU A 7 -37.87 15.64 21.85
CA GLU A 7 -36.75 16.27 21.12
C GLU A 7 -35.38 15.92 21.69
N ALA A 8 -35.23 15.79 23.01
CA ALA A 8 -33.96 15.42 23.64
C ALA A 8 -33.54 13.97 23.31
N THR A 9 -34.52 13.07 23.16
CA THR A 9 -34.29 11.66 22.81
C THR A 9 -33.95 11.48 21.33
N MET A 10 -34.54 12.30 20.45
CA MET A 10 -34.23 12.32 19.02
C MET A 10 -32.82 12.86 18.72
N LEU A 11 -32.34 13.86 19.46
CA LEU A 11 -30.98 14.41 19.32
C LEU A 11 -29.90 13.48 19.88
N ALA A 12 -30.21 12.70 20.92
CA ALA A 12 -29.30 11.68 21.45
C ALA A 12 -29.12 10.49 20.48
N SER A 13 -30.17 10.12 19.74
CA SER A 13 -30.13 9.06 18.73
C SER A 13 -29.29 9.44 17.50
N GLN A 14 -29.20 10.74 17.17
CA GLN A 14 -28.38 11.22 16.05
C GLN A 14 -26.87 11.30 16.34
N ASN A 15 -26.46 11.23 17.61
CA ASN A 15 -25.04 11.33 18.03
C ASN A 15 -24.43 10.02 18.55
N ALA A 16 -25.13 8.88 18.39
CA ALA A 16 -24.71 7.60 18.94
C ALA A 16 -23.45 6.97 18.30
N ASN A 17 -22.92 7.54 17.20
CA ASN A 17 -21.76 6.98 16.49
C ASN A 17 -20.44 7.73 16.68
N ALA A 18 -20.42 8.80 17.47
CA ALA A 18 -19.16 9.48 17.81
C ALA A 18 -18.56 8.82 19.06
N THR A 19 -17.63 7.88 18.85
CA THR A 19 -16.78 7.41 19.95
C THR A 19 -16.14 8.62 20.65
N PRO A 20 -16.21 8.73 21.98
CA PRO A 20 -15.69 9.89 22.70
C PRO A 20 -14.19 10.04 22.44
N VAL A 21 -13.70 11.28 22.41
CA VAL A 21 -12.27 11.64 22.27
C VAL A 21 -11.51 11.30 23.57
N THR A 22 -11.62 10.06 24.02
CA THR A 22 -10.89 9.50 25.16
C THR A 22 -9.60 8.88 24.62
N SER A 23 -8.55 8.81 25.44
CA SER A 23 -7.25 8.22 25.05
C SER A 23 -7.39 6.80 24.48
N GLN A 24 -8.30 5.99 25.01
CA GLN A 24 -8.60 4.65 24.48
C GLN A 24 -9.28 4.68 23.11
N GLY A 25 -10.11 5.70 22.84
CA GLY A 25 -10.76 5.89 21.53
C GLY A 25 -9.78 6.34 20.45
N LEU A 26 -8.80 7.18 20.81
CA LEU A 26 -7.69 7.54 19.92
C LEU A 26 -6.76 6.35 19.67
N GLN A 27 -6.39 5.61 20.73
CA GLN A 27 -5.52 4.44 20.60
C GLN A 27 -6.08 3.40 19.63
N LYS A 28 -7.37 3.04 19.75
CA LYS A 28 -8.04 2.11 18.83
C LYS A 28 -8.02 2.60 17.38
N LYS A 29 -8.22 3.92 17.15
CA LYS A 29 -8.14 4.50 15.79
C LYS A 29 -6.72 4.39 15.22
N TYR A 30 -5.69 4.63 16.03
CA TYR A 30 -4.30 4.48 15.59
C TYR A 30 -3.92 3.03 15.31
N GLU A 31 -4.30 2.10 16.19
CA GLU A 31 -4.09 0.66 15.98
C GLU A 31 -4.77 0.20 14.69
N ASP A 32 -6.00 0.64 14.42
CA ASP A 32 -6.73 0.29 13.21
C ASP A 32 -6.08 0.82 11.92
N VAL A 33 -5.54 2.04 11.95
CA VAL A 33 -4.78 2.64 10.84
C VAL A 33 -3.43 1.93 10.66
N PHE A 34 -2.78 1.56 11.75
CA PHE A 34 -1.51 0.85 11.73
C PHE A 34 -1.66 -0.55 11.12
N ASP A 35 -2.68 -1.30 11.52
CA ASP A 35 -2.99 -2.63 10.97
C ASP A 35 -3.31 -2.55 9.48
N PHE A 36 -4.08 -1.53 9.07
CA PHE A 36 -4.35 -1.27 7.66
C PHE A 36 -3.05 -1.02 6.87
N ALA A 37 -2.22 -0.08 7.34
CA ALA A 37 -0.95 0.27 6.70
C ALA A 37 -0.01 -0.93 6.61
N ASN A 38 0.04 -1.77 7.65
CA ASN A 38 0.83 -2.98 7.65
C ASN A 38 0.36 -3.98 6.56
N GLY A 39 -0.95 -4.12 6.36
CA GLY A 39 -1.49 -4.92 5.26
C GLY A 39 -1.06 -4.42 3.88
N ILE A 40 -1.11 -3.10 3.66
CA ILE A 40 -0.60 -2.48 2.42
C ILE A 40 0.88 -2.78 2.21
N HIS A 41 1.70 -2.68 3.25
CA HIS A 41 3.13 -2.98 3.15
C HIS A 41 3.39 -4.45 2.81
N LYS A 42 2.59 -5.39 3.32
CA LYS A 42 2.70 -6.80 2.94
C LYS A 42 2.41 -7.02 1.45
N ILE A 43 1.38 -6.35 0.90
CA ILE A 43 1.10 -6.40 -0.54
C ILE A 43 2.26 -5.81 -1.34
N ALA A 44 2.81 -4.66 -0.91
CA ALA A 44 3.97 -4.05 -1.55
C ALA A 44 5.22 -4.94 -1.52
N ALA A 45 5.37 -5.77 -0.49
CA ALA A 45 6.48 -6.70 -0.35
C ALA A 45 6.53 -7.78 -1.45
N LEU A 46 5.41 -8.06 -2.14
CA LEU A 46 5.35 -8.99 -3.28
C LEU A 46 6.32 -8.60 -4.41
N THR A 47 6.66 -7.31 -4.54
CA THR A 47 7.63 -6.80 -5.51
C THR A 47 9.03 -7.39 -5.34
N PHE A 48 9.36 -7.88 -4.14
CA PHE A 48 10.65 -8.48 -3.80
C PHE A 48 10.65 -10.01 -3.83
N ILE A 49 9.53 -10.64 -4.19
CA ILE A 49 9.45 -12.10 -4.31
C ILE A 49 9.90 -12.51 -5.72
N ASN A 50 10.50 -13.69 -5.85
CA ASN A 50 10.82 -14.24 -7.16
C ASN A 50 9.56 -14.26 -8.04
N PRO A 51 9.60 -13.72 -9.29
CA PRO A 51 8.43 -13.64 -10.17
C PRO A 51 7.63 -14.94 -10.32
N LYS A 52 8.29 -16.10 -10.21
CA LYS A 52 7.65 -17.42 -10.28
C LYS A 52 6.77 -17.74 -9.08
N ASP A 53 7.11 -17.18 -7.92
CA ASP A 53 6.47 -17.49 -6.64
C ASP A 53 5.45 -16.40 -6.23
N VAL A 54 5.49 -15.23 -6.88
CA VAL A 54 4.59 -14.08 -6.62
C VAL A 54 3.11 -14.48 -6.60
N VAL A 55 2.70 -15.32 -7.54
CA VAL A 55 1.30 -15.76 -7.66
C VAL A 55 0.86 -16.58 -6.44
N ASN A 56 1.70 -17.51 -6.00
CA ASN A 56 1.41 -18.36 -4.83
C ASN A 56 1.45 -17.52 -3.55
N ALA A 57 2.45 -16.65 -3.43
CA ALA A 57 2.58 -15.73 -2.30
C ALA A 57 1.39 -14.77 -2.21
N PHE A 58 0.85 -14.30 -3.34
CA PHE A 58 -0.36 -13.49 -3.36
C PHE A 58 -1.57 -14.28 -2.85
N ALA A 59 -1.76 -15.52 -3.29
CA ALA A 59 -2.87 -16.36 -2.82
C ALA A 59 -2.81 -16.62 -1.31
N GLU A 60 -1.62 -16.92 -0.77
CA GLU A 60 -1.41 -17.07 0.68
C GLU A 60 -1.65 -15.76 1.44
N LEU A 61 -1.17 -14.64 0.90
CA LEU A 61 -1.35 -13.33 1.51
C LEU A 61 -2.83 -12.90 1.53
N SER A 62 -3.59 -13.19 0.47
CA SER A 62 -5.02 -12.89 0.40
C SER A 62 -5.80 -13.60 1.51
N ILE A 63 -5.48 -14.87 1.78
CA ILE A 63 -6.06 -15.64 2.89
C ILE A 63 -5.72 -15.00 4.24
N HIS A 64 -4.47 -14.51 4.41
CA HIS A 64 -4.02 -13.91 5.66
C HIS A 64 -4.62 -12.52 5.92
N LEU A 65 -4.81 -11.69 4.90
CA LEU A 65 -5.30 -10.31 5.08
C LEU A 65 -6.81 -10.25 5.38
N GLY A 66 -7.58 -11.23 4.89
CA GLY A 66 -9.02 -11.33 5.12
C GLY A 66 -9.85 -10.23 4.48
N ASP A 67 -11.16 -10.23 4.76
CA ASP A 67 -12.18 -9.46 4.05
C ASP A 67 -11.95 -7.95 4.04
N ARG A 68 -11.28 -7.41 5.06
CA ARG A 68 -10.97 -5.97 5.17
C ARG A 68 -10.20 -5.44 3.96
N PHE A 69 -9.37 -6.28 3.33
CA PHE A 69 -8.56 -5.91 2.18
C PHE A 69 -9.13 -6.42 0.85
N GLN A 70 -10.31 -7.05 0.85
CA GLN A 70 -10.85 -7.74 -0.33
C GLN A 70 -10.89 -6.84 -1.56
N SER A 71 -11.44 -5.63 -1.44
CA SER A 71 -11.52 -4.69 -2.56
C SER A 71 -10.17 -4.31 -3.16
N MET A 72 -9.13 -4.24 -2.33
CA MET A 72 -7.76 -4.00 -2.78
C MET A 72 -7.15 -5.26 -3.41
N LEU A 73 -7.39 -6.42 -2.82
CA LEU A 73 -6.92 -7.70 -3.35
C LEU A 73 -7.52 -7.97 -4.73
N ASP A 74 -8.83 -7.74 -4.90
CA ASP A 74 -9.53 -7.86 -6.18
C ASP A 74 -8.89 -6.95 -7.25
N TYR A 75 -8.63 -5.68 -6.89
CA TYR A 75 -7.95 -4.74 -7.78
C TYR A 75 -6.55 -5.24 -8.17
N TYR A 76 -5.77 -5.75 -7.21
CA TYR A 76 -4.44 -6.31 -7.49
C TYR A 76 -4.51 -7.56 -8.37
N GLU A 77 -5.49 -8.42 -8.13
CA GLU A 77 -5.71 -9.63 -8.90
C GLU A 77 -6.07 -9.29 -10.35
N ASP A 78 -6.96 -8.32 -10.58
CA ASP A 78 -7.35 -7.92 -11.94
C ASP A 78 -6.22 -7.22 -12.71
N ASN A 79 -5.47 -6.35 -12.04
CA ASN A 79 -4.54 -5.44 -12.72
C ASN A 79 -3.10 -5.95 -12.80
N TYR A 80 -2.63 -6.72 -11.79
CA TYR A 80 -1.20 -7.03 -11.63
C TYR A 80 -0.88 -8.53 -11.64
N ILE A 81 -1.80 -9.38 -11.16
CA ILE A 81 -1.59 -10.83 -11.03
C ILE A 81 -2.27 -11.60 -12.17
N GLY A 82 -3.52 -11.27 -12.48
CA GLY A 82 -4.40 -11.91 -13.43
C GLY A 82 -5.21 -13.05 -12.79
N TRP A 83 -6.54 -13.04 -12.98
CA TRP A 83 -7.46 -14.01 -12.39
C TRP A 83 -7.24 -15.45 -12.89
N PHE A 84 -7.41 -16.44 -12.01
CA PHE A 84 -7.42 -17.85 -12.39
C PHE A 84 -8.73 -18.22 -13.11
N ARG A 85 -8.65 -18.66 -14.36
CA ARG A 85 -9.82 -19.14 -15.11
C ARG A 85 -10.09 -20.60 -14.80
N ALA A 86 -11.34 -21.02 -14.93
CA ALA A 86 -11.79 -22.40 -14.73
C ALA A 86 -11.06 -23.43 -15.63
N ASN A 87 -10.48 -23.00 -16.75
CA ASN A 87 -9.70 -23.85 -17.65
C ASN A 87 -8.21 -24.01 -17.22
N GLY A 88 -7.83 -23.53 -16.04
CA GLY A 88 -6.45 -23.59 -15.54
C GLY A 88 -5.50 -22.54 -16.10
N SER A 89 -5.97 -21.65 -16.98
CA SER A 89 -5.19 -20.52 -17.49
C SER A 89 -5.42 -19.26 -16.65
N ARG A 90 -4.44 -18.35 -16.59
CA ARG A 90 -4.65 -17.03 -15.98
C ARG A 90 -5.08 -15.98 -17.01
N ALA A 91 -5.92 -15.04 -16.58
CA ALA A 91 -6.18 -13.82 -17.31
C ALA A 91 -4.88 -13.04 -17.49
N HIS A 92 -4.74 -12.38 -18.65
CA HIS A 92 -3.61 -11.49 -18.86
C HIS A 92 -3.85 -10.23 -18.01
N PRO A 93 -3.01 -9.96 -16.99
CA PRO A 93 -3.12 -8.73 -16.23
C PRO A 93 -2.76 -7.52 -17.10
N LEU A 94 -3.32 -6.35 -16.77
CA LEU A 94 -2.96 -5.09 -17.42
C LEU A 94 -1.45 -4.79 -17.28
N PHE A 95 -0.89 -5.11 -16.11
CA PHE A 95 0.52 -4.91 -15.77
C PHE A 95 1.13 -6.21 -15.26
N GLY A 96 1.62 -7.05 -16.18
CA GLY A 96 2.25 -8.32 -15.81
C GLY A 96 3.46 -8.18 -14.88
N ILE A 97 3.68 -9.22 -14.07
CA ILE A 97 4.72 -9.31 -13.01
C ILE A 97 6.10 -8.81 -13.47
N LYS A 98 6.49 -9.16 -14.70
CA LYS A 98 7.80 -8.76 -15.28
C LYS A 98 8.04 -7.24 -15.33
N TYR A 99 6.99 -6.42 -15.30
CA TYR A 99 7.11 -4.96 -15.43
C TYR A 99 7.30 -4.26 -14.09
N TRP A 100 6.76 -4.82 -13.00
CA TRP A 100 6.74 -4.17 -11.69
C TRP A 100 7.61 -4.88 -10.64
N ASN A 101 7.96 -6.15 -10.87
CA ASN A 101 8.78 -6.90 -9.93
C ASN A 101 10.24 -6.39 -9.93
N VAL A 102 10.82 -6.29 -8.73
CA VAL A 102 12.17 -5.75 -8.52
C VAL A 102 13.13 -6.78 -7.91
N TYR A 103 12.75 -8.06 -7.85
CA TYR A 103 13.56 -9.13 -7.27
C TYR A 103 14.95 -9.21 -7.92
N ASP A 104 15.00 -9.37 -9.25
CA ASP A 104 16.29 -9.49 -9.96
C ASP A 104 17.11 -8.21 -9.87
N ARG A 105 16.46 -7.03 -9.88
CA ARG A 105 17.16 -5.75 -9.73
C ARG A 105 17.81 -5.64 -8.34
N THR A 106 17.08 -6.05 -7.30
CA THR A 106 17.54 -6.01 -5.91
C THR A 106 18.66 -7.02 -5.69
N LYS A 107 18.48 -8.25 -6.16
CA LYS A 107 19.47 -9.33 -6.07
C LYS A 107 20.78 -8.97 -6.77
N ASN A 108 20.71 -8.40 -7.97
CA ASN A 108 21.88 -8.09 -8.78
C ASN A 108 22.48 -6.70 -8.46
N SER A 109 22.01 -6.00 -7.42
CA SER A 109 22.39 -4.62 -7.11
C SER A 109 22.37 -3.68 -8.32
N GLN A 110 21.46 -3.95 -9.27
CA GLN A 110 21.39 -3.19 -10.52
C GLN A 110 20.98 -1.75 -10.20
N MET A 111 21.59 -0.80 -10.92
CA MET A 111 21.39 0.63 -10.67
C MET A 111 19.88 0.95 -10.58
N ARG A 112 19.48 1.54 -9.46
CA ARG A 112 18.24 2.31 -9.38
C ARG A 112 18.34 3.39 -10.44
N THR A 113 17.27 3.65 -11.17
CA THR A 113 17.24 4.62 -12.29
C THR A 113 17.74 6.02 -11.88
N ASN A 114 17.73 6.33 -10.58
CA ASN A 114 18.28 7.55 -10.01
C ASN A 114 19.81 7.57 -9.83
N ASN A 115 20.54 6.45 -9.87
CA ASN A 115 21.97 6.48 -9.55
C ASN A 115 22.78 7.25 -10.61
N SER A 116 22.40 7.15 -11.89
CA SER A 116 23.03 7.92 -12.96
C SER A 116 22.72 9.41 -12.83
N THR A 117 21.46 9.76 -12.52
CA THR A 117 21.03 11.15 -12.31
C THR A 117 21.65 11.74 -11.04
N GLU A 118 21.68 11.00 -9.94
CA GLU A 118 22.39 11.37 -8.71
C GLU A 118 23.90 11.49 -8.95
N ALA A 119 24.52 10.58 -9.73
CA ALA A 119 25.93 10.66 -10.05
C ALA A 119 26.25 11.89 -10.90
N TRP A 120 25.39 12.21 -11.88
CA TRP A 120 25.49 13.41 -12.68
C TRP A 120 25.29 14.67 -11.83
N ASN A 121 24.24 14.72 -10.99
CA ASN A 121 23.98 15.81 -10.06
C ASN A 121 25.16 16.00 -9.08
N ARG A 122 25.69 14.92 -8.49
CA ARG A 122 26.88 14.96 -7.61
C ARG A 122 28.10 15.55 -8.33
N ARG A 123 28.34 15.15 -9.58
CA ARG A 123 29.43 15.69 -10.40
C ARG A 123 29.24 17.19 -10.67
N ILE A 124 28.04 17.60 -11.07
CA ILE A 124 27.72 19.02 -11.32
C ILE A 124 27.86 19.85 -10.05
N SER A 125 27.29 19.42 -8.93
CA SER A 125 27.41 20.13 -7.65
C SER A 125 28.87 20.28 -7.23
N LYS A 126 29.71 19.27 -7.46
CA LYS A 126 31.16 19.36 -7.19
C LYS A 126 31.83 20.44 -8.04
N HIS A 127 31.53 20.50 -9.34
CA HIS A 127 32.08 21.54 -10.22
C HIS A 127 31.60 22.94 -9.82
N MET A 128 30.30 23.12 -9.59
CA MET A 128 29.70 24.41 -9.22
C MET A 128 30.18 24.97 -7.86
N THR A 129 30.62 24.10 -6.95
CA THR A 129 31.12 24.51 -5.62
C THR A 129 32.61 24.84 -5.65
N THR A 130 33.36 24.29 -6.60
CA THR A 130 34.82 24.51 -6.72
C THR A 130 35.12 25.90 -7.29
N ASP A 131 34.23 26.46 -8.10
CA ASP A 131 34.36 27.81 -8.68
C ASP A 131 34.13 28.95 -7.66
N LYS A 132 33.67 28.65 -6.43
CA LYS A 132 33.50 29.64 -5.35
C LYS A 132 34.72 29.83 -4.45
N LYS A 133 35.86 29.18 -4.73
CA LYS A 133 37.08 29.23 -3.90
C LYS A 133 38.28 29.93 -4.56
N ILE A 134 38.05 30.75 -5.58
CA ILE A 134 39.07 31.66 -6.11
C ILE A 134 38.55 33.08 -5.91
N SER A 135 38.79 33.60 -4.70
CA SER A 135 38.83 35.03 -4.36
C SER A 135 40.11 35.29 -3.59
#